data_AF-A0A4P5SHL0-F1
#
_entry.id   AF-A0A4P5SHL0-F1
#
_cell.length_a   1.000
_cell.length_b   1.000
_cell.length_c   1.000
_cell.angle_alpha   90.00
_cell.angle_beta   90.00
_cell.angle_gamma   90.00
#
_symmetry.space_group_name_H-M   'P 1'
#
loop_
_entity.id
_entity.type
_entity.pdbx_description
1 polymer ?
#
loop_
_entity_poly.entity_id
_entity_poly.type
_entity_poly.pdbx_seq_one_letter_code
_entity_poly.pdbx_strand_id
1 'polypeptide(L)'
;MLLAKASGSYDQSRLDHLISPHMAKSQTIHELGVNGLTKLIDMKANQIDEILHSPDWLRVYATRDPLTRAYSAWENRIFSRAPGTPEGAIELCQDQLVDGRINVSESFALFAKMITEQTNEFMDDHHFLPQSHIVQPDKFNYNMAVRVEQPAEMQKLVDEINRRAGTSLTLERHNVGFGIKLEQVCDQHTANRLQAVYEMDYSTFKFETHAFAATIEPLLLSATETAMLRGFRASIERLQAVSFTARSLTGFRFGWRQIYKSIVRKLSFGKKYNDPQNLFW
;
A
#
# COMPACT_ATOMS: atom_id res chain seq x y z
N MET A 1 5.10 -9.13 -6.08
CA MET A 1 4.99 -10.43 -6.79
C MET A 1 6.34 -11.03 -7.10
N LEU A 2 7.30 -10.25 -7.62
CA LEU A 2 8.65 -10.73 -7.98
C LEU A 2 9.31 -11.60 -6.88
N LEU A 3 9.44 -11.09 -5.66
CA LEU A 3 10.10 -11.82 -4.56
C LEU A 3 9.41 -13.14 -4.22
N ALA A 4 8.07 -13.15 -4.15
CA ALA A 4 7.29 -14.37 -3.89
C ALA A 4 7.43 -15.43 -5.00
N LYS A 5 7.53 -14.98 -6.26
CA LYS A 5 7.81 -15.87 -7.40
C LYS A 5 9.25 -16.41 -7.30
N ALA A 6 10.22 -15.56 -6.98
CA ALA A 6 11.63 -15.94 -6.86
C ALA A 6 11.88 -16.93 -5.73
N SER A 7 11.18 -16.79 -4.60
CA SER A 7 11.23 -17.74 -3.46
C SER A 7 10.41 -19.00 -3.67
N GLY A 8 9.61 -19.08 -4.74
CA GLY A 8 8.66 -20.19 -4.96
C GLY A 8 7.48 -20.21 -3.98
N SER A 9 7.24 -19.13 -3.24
CA SER A 9 6.18 -19.04 -2.22
C SER A 9 4.86 -18.46 -2.75
N TYR A 10 4.84 -18.02 -4.01
CA TYR A 10 3.67 -17.43 -4.63
C TYR A 10 2.59 -18.47 -4.94
N ASP A 11 1.42 -18.34 -4.32
CA ASP A 11 0.27 -19.24 -4.52
C ASP A 11 -0.77 -18.59 -5.46
N GLN A 12 -0.72 -18.98 -6.73
CA GLN A 12 -1.66 -18.53 -7.76
C GLN A 12 -3.09 -19.05 -7.50
N SER A 13 -3.27 -20.21 -6.87
CA SER A 13 -4.60 -20.80 -6.65
C SER A 13 -5.41 -20.01 -5.61
N ARG A 14 -4.73 -19.50 -4.58
CA ARG A 14 -5.35 -18.62 -3.58
C ARG A 14 -5.74 -17.26 -4.12
N LEU A 15 -4.99 -16.76 -5.10
CA LEU A 15 -5.34 -15.53 -5.79
C LEU A 15 -6.75 -15.62 -6.39
N ASP A 16 -7.04 -16.70 -7.11
CA ASP A 16 -8.30 -16.89 -7.82
C ASP A 16 -9.49 -17.02 -6.85
N HIS A 17 -9.25 -17.46 -5.63
CA HIS A 17 -10.22 -17.47 -4.53
C HIS A 17 -10.36 -16.15 -3.78
N LEU A 18 -9.35 -15.27 -3.85
CA LEU A 18 -9.32 -13.97 -3.17
C LEU A 18 -9.77 -12.81 -4.04
N ILE A 19 -9.79 -12.96 -5.36
CA ILE A 19 -10.29 -11.93 -6.29
C ILE A 19 -11.79 -11.73 -6.00
N SER A 20 -12.07 -10.85 -5.04
CA SER A 20 -13.30 -10.11 -5.02
C SER A 20 -13.24 -9.09 -6.16
N PRO A 21 -14.37 -8.79 -6.84
CA PRO A 21 -14.38 -7.91 -8.02
C PRO A 21 -13.75 -6.52 -7.85
N HIS A 22 -13.49 -6.07 -6.61
CA HIS A 22 -12.89 -4.78 -6.29
C HIS A 22 -11.39 -4.82 -6.01
N MET A 23 -10.78 -5.98 -5.82
CA MET A 23 -9.33 -6.07 -5.57
C MET A 23 -8.60 -6.24 -6.89
N ALA A 24 -7.83 -5.22 -7.28
CA ALA A 24 -6.86 -5.39 -8.35
C ALA A 24 -5.89 -6.51 -7.95
N LYS A 25 -5.49 -7.35 -8.91
CA LYS A 25 -4.51 -8.44 -8.70
C LYS A 25 -3.24 -7.94 -8.00
N SER A 26 -2.83 -6.71 -8.25
CA SER A 26 -1.71 -6.05 -7.57
C SER A 26 -1.90 -5.89 -6.05
N GLN A 27 -3.12 -5.64 -5.57
CA GLN A 27 -3.41 -5.43 -4.15
C GLN A 27 -3.44 -6.72 -3.34
N THR A 28 -3.70 -7.86 -4.00
CA THR A 28 -3.70 -9.18 -3.34
C THR A 28 -2.30 -9.61 -2.88
N ILE A 29 -1.23 -8.98 -3.36
CA ILE A 29 0.14 -9.30 -2.92
C ILE A 29 0.36 -9.03 -1.43
N HIS A 30 -0.45 -8.18 -0.81
CA HIS A 30 -0.37 -7.92 0.62
C HIS A 30 -0.93 -9.08 1.47
N GLU A 31 -1.68 -10.00 0.86
CA GLU A 31 -2.18 -11.20 1.53
C GLU A 31 -1.04 -12.21 1.71
N LEU A 32 -0.67 -12.50 2.95
CA LEU A 32 0.35 -13.51 3.29
C LEU A 32 0.02 -14.88 2.69
N GLY A 33 -1.27 -15.20 2.58
CA GLY A 33 -1.72 -16.43 1.95
C GLY A 33 -1.38 -16.53 0.46
N VAL A 34 -1.17 -15.40 -0.22
CA VAL A 34 -0.80 -15.31 -1.64
C VAL A 34 0.72 -15.19 -1.81
N ASN A 35 1.37 -14.34 -1.00
CA ASN A 35 2.80 -14.09 -1.16
C ASN A 35 3.69 -15.14 -0.46
N GLY A 36 3.21 -15.77 0.62
CA GLY A 36 3.95 -16.78 1.38
C GLY A 36 5.28 -16.32 2.00
N LEU A 37 5.53 -15.01 2.07
CA LEU A 37 6.76 -14.44 2.61
C LEU A 37 6.68 -14.34 4.15
N THR A 38 7.80 -14.62 4.80
CA THR A 38 7.93 -14.51 6.26
C THR A 38 8.26 -13.08 6.65
N LYS A 39 7.52 -12.51 7.62
CA LYS A 39 7.86 -11.19 8.17
C LYS A 39 9.05 -11.32 9.12
N LEU A 40 9.89 -10.28 9.18
CA LEU A 40 11.05 -10.26 10.07
C LEU A 40 10.63 -10.44 11.55
N ILE A 41 9.51 -9.86 11.96
CA ILE A 41 8.97 -9.97 13.34
C ILE A 41 8.55 -11.39 13.72
N ASP A 42 8.32 -12.28 12.74
CA ASP A 42 7.94 -13.67 12.97
C ASP A 42 9.17 -14.59 13.07
N MET A 43 10.38 -14.05 12.91
CA MET A 43 11.65 -14.79 12.96
C MET A 43 12.27 -14.79 14.36
N LYS A 44 13.13 -15.77 14.64
CA LYS A 44 13.88 -15.83 15.91
C LYS A 44 14.95 -14.75 15.94
N ALA A 45 15.29 -14.27 17.15
CA ALA A 45 16.28 -13.21 17.34
C ALA A 45 17.64 -13.49 16.68
N ASN A 46 18.14 -14.72 16.72
CA ASN A 46 19.39 -15.11 16.06
C ASN A 46 19.32 -15.04 14.54
N GLN A 47 18.16 -15.36 13.94
CA GLN A 47 17.94 -15.23 12.50
C GLN A 47 17.85 -13.76 12.09
N ILE A 48 17.19 -12.93 12.91
CA ILE A 48 17.11 -11.48 12.69
C ILE A 48 18.53 -10.89 12.70
N ASP A 49 19.34 -11.24 13.71
CA ASP A 49 20.72 -10.78 13.82
C ASP A 49 21.55 -11.16 12.59
N GLU A 50 21.45 -12.41 12.14
CA GLU A 50 22.09 -12.87 10.92
C GLU A 50 21.63 -12.08 9.68
N ILE A 51 20.33 -11.89 9.50
CA ILE A 51 19.76 -11.13 8.37
C ILE A 51 20.25 -9.68 8.37
N LEU A 52 20.40 -9.06 9.54
CA LEU A 52 20.77 -7.65 9.65
C LEU A 52 22.28 -7.41 9.47
N HIS A 53 23.12 -8.37 9.88
CA HIS A 53 24.56 -8.15 9.97
C HIS A 53 25.41 -9.00 9.01
N SER A 54 24.92 -10.15 8.53
CA SER A 54 25.70 -11.00 7.63
C SER A 54 25.85 -10.39 6.23
N PRO A 55 27.02 -10.49 5.58
CA PRO A 55 27.20 -10.07 4.19
C PRO A 55 26.43 -10.94 3.18
N ASP A 56 25.99 -12.14 3.60
CA ASP A 56 25.31 -13.09 2.71
C ASP A 56 23.88 -12.65 2.36
N TRP A 57 23.29 -11.80 3.19
CA TRP A 57 21.92 -11.31 3.00
C TRP A 57 21.87 -10.06 2.13
N LEU A 58 20.94 -10.04 1.18
CA LEU A 58 20.58 -8.85 0.41
C LEU A 58 19.54 -8.06 1.20
N ARG A 59 19.90 -6.84 1.61
CA ARG A 59 19.03 -5.91 2.34
C ARG A 59 18.77 -4.72 1.43
N VAL A 60 17.55 -4.64 0.92
CA VAL A 60 17.15 -3.66 -0.08
C VAL A 60 16.09 -2.72 0.49
N TYR A 61 16.19 -1.43 0.15
CA TYR A 61 15.02 -0.56 0.15
C TYR A 61 14.77 0.01 -1.26
N ALA A 62 13.51 0.29 -1.54
CA ALA A 62 13.08 0.98 -2.74
C ALA A 62 12.38 2.27 -2.34
N THR A 63 12.81 3.37 -2.91
CA THR A 63 12.22 4.70 -2.70
C THR A 63 11.69 5.27 -4.00
N ARG A 64 10.78 6.25 -3.89
CA ARG A 64 10.25 7.01 -5.01
C ARG A 64 10.37 8.49 -4.72
N ASP A 65 10.51 9.31 -5.77
CA ASP A 65 10.38 10.77 -5.65
C ASP A 65 9.19 11.16 -4.74
N PRO A 66 9.40 12.00 -3.71
CA PRO A 66 8.37 12.30 -2.71
C PRO A 66 7.09 12.90 -3.28
N LEU A 67 7.17 13.80 -4.28
CA LEU A 67 5.98 14.40 -4.89
C LEU A 67 5.17 13.37 -5.67
N THR A 68 5.86 12.57 -6.48
CA THR A 68 5.22 11.52 -7.28
C THR A 68 4.62 10.43 -6.38
N ARG A 69 5.25 10.14 -5.23
CA ARG A 69 4.72 9.25 -4.20
C ARG A 69 3.48 9.84 -3.54
N ALA A 70 3.52 11.11 -3.13
CA ALA A 70 2.40 11.80 -2.50
C ALA A 70 1.18 11.85 -3.42
N TYR A 71 1.39 12.15 -4.71
CA TYR A 71 0.34 12.10 -5.72
C TYR A 71 -0.24 10.70 -5.88
N SER A 72 0.61 9.68 -5.97
CA SER A 72 0.15 8.29 -6.06
C SER A 72 -0.63 7.84 -4.82
N ALA A 73 -0.24 8.32 -3.64
CA ALA A 73 -0.95 8.07 -2.39
C ALA A 73 -2.30 8.78 -2.39
N TRP A 74 -2.37 10.06 -2.76
CA TRP A 74 -3.61 10.79 -2.92
C TRP A 74 -4.55 10.12 -3.94
N GLU A 75 -4.05 9.81 -5.14
CA GLU A 75 -4.84 9.21 -6.22
C GLU A 75 -5.48 7.89 -5.76
N ASN A 76 -4.73 7.05 -5.05
CA ASN A 76 -5.23 5.77 -4.59
C ASN A 76 -6.09 5.86 -3.32
N ARG A 77 -5.60 6.57 -2.30
CA ARG A 77 -6.22 6.59 -0.97
C ARG A 77 -7.41 7.54 -0.95
N ILE A 78 -7.21 8.78 -1.37
CA ILE A 78 -8.21 9.85 -1.27
C ILE A 78 -9.11 9.87 -2.49
N PHE A 79 -8.52 9.99 -3.70
CA PHE A 79 -9.28 10.21 -4.92
C PHE A 79 -10.00 8.94 -5.40
N SER A 80 -9.40 7.75 -5.28
CA SER A 80 -10.08 6.48 -5.63
C SER A 80 -10.91 5.89 -4.48
N ARG A 81 -10.64 6.31 -3.23
CA ARG A 81 -11.16 5.67 -2.01
C ARG A 81 -10.84 4.18 -1.93
N ALA A 82 -9.58 3.81 -2.18
CA ALA A 82 -9.17 2.41 -2.08
C ALA A 82 -9.40 1.83 -0.67
N PRO A 83 -9.58 0.51 -0.53
CA PRO A 83 -9.78 -0.11 0.78
C PRO A 83 -8.67 0.18 1.78
N GLY A 84 -9.07 0.53 3.01
CA GLY A 84 -8.17 0.86 4.12
C GLY A 84 -7.74 2.33 4.19
N THR A 85 -8.29 3.22 3.36
CA THR A 85 -8.05 4.66 3.53
C THR A 85 -8.66 5.17 4.84
N PRO A 86 -7.94 6.00 5.62
CA PRO A 86 -8.50 6.68 6.81
C PRO A 86 -9.68 7.59 6.47
N GLU A 87 -10.81 7.43 7.18
CA GLU A 87 -12.02 8.25 6.96
C GLU A 87 -11.75 9.73 7.22
N GLY A 88 -11.00 10.07 8.27
CA GLY A 88 -10.62 11.46 8.56
C GLY A 88 -9.88 12.14 7.41
N ALA A 89 -8.96 11.44 6.76
CA ALA A 89 -8.24 11.98 5.60
C ALA A 89 -9.18 12.22 4.40
N ILE A 90 -10.17 11.35 4.17
CA ILE A 90 -11.20 11.53 3.13
C ILE A 90 -12.09 12.73 3.47
N GLU A 91 -12.52 12.86 4.73
CA GLU A 91 -13.37 13.95 5.19
C GLU A 91 -12.72 15.31 4.98
N LEU A 92 -11.43 15.43 5.29
CA LEU A 92 -10.65 16.65 5.10
C LEU A 92 -10.40 16.99 3.62
N CYS A 93 -10.38 15.99 2.74
CA CYS A 93 -10.00 16.14 1.32
C CYS A 93 -11.17 15.90 0.38
N GLN A 94 -12.28 16.62 0.57
CA GLN A 94 -13.44 16.54 -0.33
C GLN A 94 -13.12 17.02 -1.75
N ASP A 95 -13.78 16.41 -2.74
CA ASP A 95 -13.66 16.87 -4.13
C ASP A 95 -14.10 18.33 -4.24
N GLN A 96 -13.28 19.14 -4.90
CA GLN A 96 -13.63 20.49 -5.29
C GLN A 96 -14.48 20.45 -6.56
N LEU A 97 -15.59 21.21 -6.60
CA LEU A 97 -16.57 21.14 -7.68
C LEU A 97 -16.71 22.47 -8.42
N VAL A 98 -16.83 22.40 -9.74
CA VAL A 98 -17.20 23.52 -10.62
C VAL A 98 -18.35 23.06 -11.52
N ASP A 99 -19.52 23.69 -11.38
CA ASP A 99 -20.75 23.30 -12.09
C ASP A 99 -21.10 21.80 -11.93
N GLY A 100 -20.89 21.26 -10.74
CA GLY A 100 -21.14 19.84 -10.43
C GLY A 100 -20.12 18.86 -11.00
N ARG A 101 -19.08 19.34 -11.70
CA ARG A 101 -17.94 18.57 -12.19
C ARG A 101 -16.79 18.61 -11.20
N ILE A 102 -16.06 17.51 -11.06
CA ILE A 102 -14.89 17.46 -10.17
C ILE A 102 -13.73 18.22 -10.80
N ASN A 103 -13.18 19.16 -10.03
CA ASN A 103 -11.94 19.86 -10.31
C ASN A 103 -10.78 19.10 -9.64
N VAL A 104 -10.05 18.34 -10.43
CA VAL A 104 -9.00 17.43 -9.97
C VAL A 104 -7.81 18.21 -9.41
N SER A 105 -7.39 19.29 -10.09
CA SER A 105 -6.26 20.12 -9.65
C SER A 105 -6.54 20.79 -8.30
N GLU A 106 -7.74 21.38 -8.12
CA GLU A 106 -8.13 21.98 -6.84
C GLU A 106 -8.31 20.93 -5.72
N SER A 107 -8.78 19.72 -6.07
CA SER A 107 -8.89 18.62 -5.10
C SER A 107 -7.52 18.13 -4.63
N PHE A 108 -6.52 18.10 -5.53
CA PHE A 108 -5.15 17.77 -5.16
C PHE A 108 -4.48 18.89 -4.35
N ALA A 109 -4.72 20.15 -4.71
CA ALA A 109 -4.25 21.30 -3.95
C ALA A 109 -4.83 21.33 -2.52
N LEU A 110 -6.12 20.98 -2.36
CA LEU A 110 -6.72 20.82 -1.04
C LEU A 110 -6.03 19.71 -0.25
N PHE A 111 -5.75 18.56 -0.84
CA PHE A 111 -4.98 17.50 -0.18
C PHE A 111 -3.61 18.00 0.30
N ALA A 112 -2.85 18.69 -0.56
CA ALA A 112 -1.54 19.23 -0.19
C ALA A 112 -1.63 20.25 0.96
N LYS A 113 -2.70 21.04 0.99
CA LYS A 113 -3.01 21.93 2.11
C LYS A 113 -3.28 21.13 3.39
N MET A 114 -4.20 20.16 3.34
CA MET A 114 -4.67 19.45 4.52
C MET A 114 -3.61 18.51 5.12
N ILE A 115 -2.79 17.84 4.31
CA ILE A 115 -1.69 17.01 4.85
C ILE A 115 -0.61 17.85 5.56
N THR A 116 -0.48 19.13 5.17
CA THR A 116 0.41 20.09 5.84
C THR A 116 -0.21 20.64 7.13
N GLU A 117 -1.51 20.98 7.10
CA GLU A 117 -2.19 21.65 8.21
C GLU A 117 -2.73 20.67 9.28
N GLN A 118 -3.01 19.43 8.89
CA GLN A 118 -3.63 18.38 9.72
C GLN A 118 -2.83 17.08 9.64
N THR A 119 -1.51 17.17 9.70
CA THR A 119 -0.57 16.07 9.45
C THR A 119 -0.92 14.76 10.19
N ASN A 120 -1.31 14.84 11.47
CA ASN A 120 -1.61 13.65 12.28
C ASN A 120 -2.73 12.78 11.70
N GLU A 121 -3.71 13.38 11.02
CA GLU A 121 -4.85 12.68 10.40
C GLU A 121 -4.41 11.80 9.20
N PHE A 122 -3.21 12.02 8.68
CA PHE A 122 -2.64 11.28 7.56
C PHE A 122 -1.56 10.28 8.01
N MET A 123 -0.78 10.60 9.05
CA MET A 123 0.46 9.86 9.36
C MET A 123 0.24 8.48 9.99
N ASP A 124 -0.99 8.11 10.35
CA ASP A 124 -1.32 6.74 10.73
C ASP A 124 -1.28 5.76 9.54
N ASP A 125 -1.42 6.28 8.32
CA ASP A 125 -1.30 5.49 7.09
C ASP A 125 0.11 5.64 6.50
N HIS A 126 0.81 4.50 6.37
CA HIS A 126 2.17 4.45 5.82
C HIS A 126 2.27 4.98 4.38
N HIS A 127 1.17 5.12 3.64
CA HIS A 127 1.19 5.73 2.31
C HIS A 127 1.50 7.23 2.36
N PHE A 128 1.18 7.89 3.48
CA PHE A 128 1.44 9.32 3.70
C PHE A 128 2.66 9.58 4.59
N LEU A 129 3.12 8.58 5.35
CA LEU A 129 4.37 8.73 6.12
C LEU A 129 5.57 9.02 5.20
N PRO A 130 6.52 9.88 5.61
CA PRO A 130 7.82 10.00 4.95
C PRO A 130 8.52 8.64 4.85
N GLN A 131 9.13 8.37 3.70
CA GLN A 131 9.84 7.12 3.44
C GLN A 131 11.03 6.93 4.39
N SER A 132 11.66 8.02 4.81
CA SER A 132 12.72 8.05 5.82
C SER A 132 12.28 7.44 7.15
N HIS A 133 11.02 7.66 7.58
CA HIS A 133 10.46 7.04 8.78
C HIS A 133 10.15 5.55 8.61
N ILE A 134 9.92 5.09 7.38
CA ILE A 134 9.60 3.69 7.08
C ILE A 134 10.88 2.88 6.90
N VAL A 135 11.82 3.40 6.11
CA VAL A 135 13.07 2.72 5.74
C VAL A 135 14.09 2.82 6.87
N GLN A 136 14.22 3.98 7.52
CA GLN A 136 15.21 4.21 8.59
C GLN A 136 16.62 3.75 8.19
N PRO A 137 17.20 4.31 7.09
CA PRO A 137 18.48 3.86 6.55
C PRO A 137 19.67 4.10 7.49
N ASP A 138 19.47 4.92 8.52
CA ASP A 138 20.40 5.15 9.64
C ASP A 138 20.42 3.98 10.64
N LYS A 139 19.36 3.17 10.71
CA LYS A 139 19.23 2.07 11.67
C LYS A 139 19.44 0.69 11.08
N PHE A 140 19.23 0.54 9.77
CA PHE A 140 19.36 -0.74 9.08
C PHE A 140 20.47 -0.69 8.05
N ASN A 141 21.33 -1.72 8.06
CA ASN A 141 22.46 -1.84 7.15
C ASN A 141 22.04 -2.32 5.75
N TYR A 142 21.34 -1.47 5.00
CA TYR A 142 20.99 -1.78 3.61
C TYR A 142 22.22 -1.82 2.72
N ASN A 143 22.32 -2.83 1.88
CA ASN A 143 23.42 -2.99 0.92
C ASN A 143 22.97 -2.83 -0.54
N MET A 144 21.71 -2.45 -0.76
CA MET A 144 21.20 -2.03 -2.06
C MET A 144 20.07 -1.00 -1.88
N ALA A 145 20.15 0.08 -2.64
CA ALA A 145 19.12 1.10 -2.73
C ALA A 145 18.67 1.20 -4.19
N VAL A 146 17.36 1.33 -4.42
CA VAL A 146 16.80 1.53 -5.76
C VAL A 146 15.72 2.60 -5.78
N ARG A 147 15.66 3.34 -6.89
CA ARG A 147 14.61 4.29 -7.21
C ARG A 147 13.58 3.65 -8.14
N VAL A 148 12.32 3.66 -7.74
CA VAL A 148 11.22 3.00 -8.48
C VAL A 148 11.03 3.61 -9.87
N GLU A 149 11.25 4.91 -10.00
CA GLU A 149 11.18 5.66 -11.25
C GLU A 149 12.39 5.47 -12.18
N GLN A 150 13.46 4.80 -11.72
CA GLN A 150 14.69 4.56 -12.51
C GLN A 150 14.71 3.12 -13.03
N PRO A 151 14.37 2.86 -14.31
CA PRO A 151 14.27 1.49 -14.84
C PRO A 151 15.57 0.70 -14.72
N ALA A 152 16.72 1.37 -14.90
CA ALA A 152 18.03 0.73 -14.79
C ALA A 152 18.33 0.25 -13.35
N GLU A 153 17.91 1.00 -12.33
CA GLU A 153 18.09 0.58 -10.93
C GLU A 153 17.16 -0.58 -10.58
N MET A 154 15.90 -0.51 -11.01
CA MET A 154 14.95 -1.60 -10.84
C MET A 154 15.41 -2.89 -11.55
N GLN A 155 16.02 -2.76 -12.73
CA GLN A 155 16.58 -3.91 -13.44
C GLN A 155 17.76 -4.54 -12.68
N LYS A 156 18.66 -3.73 -12.09
CA LYS A 156 19.75 -4.25 -11.25
C LYS A 156 19.22 -5.08 -10.07
N LEU A 157 18.15 -4.63 -9.42
CA LEU A 157 17.50 -5.40 -8.36
C LEU A 157 16.93 -6.72 -8.87
N VAL A 158 16.24 -6.70 -10.02
CA VAL A 158 15.70 -7.92 -10.65
C VAL A 158 16.81 -8.91 -10.98
N ASP A 159 17.91 -8.44 -11.56
CA ASP A 159 19.06 -9.26 -11.93
C ASP A 159 19.69 -9.92 -10.70
N GLU A 160 19.85 -9.16 -9.61
CA GLU A 160 20.42 -9.70 -8.36
C GLU A 160 19.48 -10.71 -7.69
N ILE A 161 18.17 -10.48 -7.72
CA ILE A 161 17.17 -11.46 -7.24
C ILE A 161 17.24 -12.74 -8.08
N ASN A 162 17.23 -12.61 -9.41
CA ASN A 162 17.31 -13.73 -10.35
C ASN A 162 18.59 -14.55 -10.13
N ARG A 163 19.74 -13.88 -9.99
CA ARG A 163 21.03 -14.51 -9.72
C ARG A 163 21.03 -15.32 -8.43
N ARG A 164 20.48 -14.75 -7.34
CA ARG A 164 20.42 -15.43 -6.03
C ARG A 164 19.41 -16.56 -5.98
N ALA A 165 18.27 -16.40 -6.67
CA ALA A 165 17.20 -17.38 -6.69
C ALA A 165 17.37 -18.46 -7.78
N GLY A 166 18.29 -18.29 -8.72
CA GLY A 166 18.43 -19.17 -9.89
C GLY A 166 17.22 -19.10 -10.83
N THR A 167 16.64 -17.91 -10.99
CA THR A 167 15.43 -17.68 -11.80
C THR A 167 15.69 -16.68 -12.94
N SER A 168 14.70 -16.49 -13.82
CA SER A 168 14.75 -15.56 -14.95
C SER A 168 13.44 -14.76 -15.05
N LEU A 169 13.08 -14.10 -13.95
CA LEU A 169 11.87 -13.29 -13.84
C LEU A 169 12.08 -11.90 -14.43
N THR A 170 10.99 -11.29 -14.90
CA THR A 170 10.96 -9.91 -15.39
C THR A 170 10.09 -9.03 -14.49
N LEU A 171 10.35 -7.72 -14.51
CA LEU A 171 9.54 -6.75 -13.78
C LEU A 171 8.19 -6.55 -14.50
N GLU A 172 7.09 -6.76 -13.78
CA GLU A 172 5.74 -6.48 -14.26
C GLU A 172 5.22 -5.19 -13.62
N ARG A 173 4.76 -4.23 -14.44
CA ARG A 173 4.12 -3.00 -13.94
C ARG A 173 2.65 -3.27 -13.69
N HIS A 174 2.23 -3.25 -12.43
CA HIS A 174 0.84 -3.53 -12.05
C HIS A 174 0.04 -2.32 -11.54
N ASN A 175 0.67 -1.15 -11.39
CA ASN A 175 -0.04 0.07 -10.96
C ASN A 175 -0.59 0.80 -12.17
N VAL A 176 -1.92 0.75 -12.33
CA VAL A 176 -2.70 1.54 -13.30
C VAL A 176 -3.40 2.64 -12.52
N GLY A 177 -2.91 3.87 -12.62
CA GLY A 177 -3.60 5.06 -12.11
C GLY A 177 -4.66 5.54 -13.10
N PHE A 178 -5.28 6.69 -12.86
CA PHE A 178 -6.27 7.27 -13.79
C PHE A 178 -5.63 7.87 -15.06
N GLY A 179 -4.30 7.80 -15.19
CA GLY A 179 -3.57 8.34 -16.33
C GLY A 179 -3.36 9.86 -16.25
N ILE A 180 -3.80 10.49 -15.16
CA ILE A 180 -3.57 11.91 -14.88
C ILE A 180 -2.11 12.06 -14.43
N LYS A 181 -1.38 12.97 -15.07
CA LYS A 181 0.01 13.26 -14.74
C LYS A 181 0.10 14.31 -13.63
N LEU A 182 1.15 14.23 -12.83
CA LEU A 182 1.37 15.15 -11.71
C LEU A 182 1.39 16.62 -12.16
N GLU A 183 2.03 16.89 -13.29
CA GLU A 183 2.18 18.23 -13.87
C GLU A 183 0.84 18.85 -14.31
N GLN A 184 -0.22 18.05 -14.46
CA GLN A 184 -1.55 18.53 -14.81
C GLN A 184 -2.37 18.97 -13.58
N VAL A 185 -1.92 18.64 -12.37
CA VAL A 185 -2.66 18.90 -11.13
C VAL A 185 -1.83 19.61 -10.06
N CYS A 186 -0.52 19.71 -10.24
CA CYS A 186 0.39 20.31 -9.28
C CYS A 186 1.02 21.58 -9.85
N ASP A 187 0.73 22.71 -9.21
CA ASP A 187 1.47 23.96 -9.39
C ASP A 187 2.65 24.06 -8.40
N GLN A 188 3.43 25.12 -8.51
CA GLN A 188 4.60 25.33 -7.65
C GLN A 188 4.22 25.49 -6.18
N HIS A 189 3.09 26.12 -5.87
CA HIS A 189 2.65 26.31 -4.48
C HIS A 189 2.26 24.98 -3.83
N THR A 190 1.54 24.13 -4.56
CA THR A 190 1.17 22.77 -4.16
C THR A 190 2.43 21.91 -3.96
N ALA A 191 3.38 21.99 -4.91
CA ALA A 191 4.66 21.28 -4.80
C ALA A 191 5.44 21.70 -3.56
N ASN A 192 5.53 23.00 -3.26
CA ASN A 192 6.24 23.51 -2.09
C ASN A 192 5.66 22.99 -0.78
N ARG A 193 4.32 22.91 -0.66
CA ARG A 193 3.66 22.35 0.52
C ARG A 193 4.05 20.89 0.75
N LEU A 194 3.96 20.09 -0.31
CA LEU A 194 4.33 18.67 -0.23
C LEU A 194 5.84 18.49 0.01
N GLN A 195 6.69 19.30 -0.60
CA GLN A 195 8.14 19.29 -0.33
C GLN A 195 8.44 19.57 1.13
N ALA A 196 7.74 20.50 1.78
CA ALA A 196 7.89 20.76 3.21
C ALA A 196 7.47 19.55 4.07
N VAL A 197 6.35 18.90 3.74
CA VAL A 197 5.90 17.69 4.45
C VAL A 197 6.92 16.54 4.34
N TYR A 198 7.57 16.41 3.19
CA TYR A 198 8.50 15.32 2.89
C TYR A 198 9.98 15.75 2.88
N GLU A 199 10.34 16.87 3.50
CA GLU A 199 11.70 17.46 3.45
C GLU A 199 12.79 16.45 3.85
N MET A 200 12.49 15.61 4.84
CA MET A 200 13.44 14.60 5.29
C MET A 200 13.73 13.53 4.25
N ASP A 201 12.78 13.19 3.37
CA ASP A 201 13.03 12.23 2.29
C ASP A 201 14.01 12.83 1.27
N TYR A 202 13.87 14.12 0.95
CA TYR A 202 14.80 14.81 0.07
C TYR A 202 16.23 14.78 0.61
N SER A 203 16.41 15.13 1.89
CA SER A 203 17.73 15.17 2.52
C SER A 203 18.32 13.77 2.75
N THR A 204 17.51 12.79 3.15
CA THR A 204 17.93 11.41 3.44
C THR A 204 18.32 10.67 2.17
N PHE A 205 17.50 10.73 1.12
CA PHE A 205 17.70 9.93 -0.11
C PHE A 205 18.27 10.72 -1.29
N LYS A 206 18.61 12.00 -1.06
CA LYS A 206 19.20 12.90 -2.06
C LYS A 206 18.34 13.02 -3.32
N PHE A 207 17.03 13.23 -3.12
CA PHE A 207 16.15 13.57 -4.22
C PHE A 207 16.39 15.01 -4.66
N GLU A 208 16.25 15.26 -5.97
CA GLU A 208 16.30 16.61 -6.53
C GLU A 208 14.92 17.26 -6.41
N THR A 209 14.89 18.56 -6.19
CA THR A 209 13.64 19.31 -6.26
C THR A 209 13.31 19.65 -7.71
N HIS A 210 12.02 19.66 -8.03
CA HIS A 210 11.54 19.97 -9.36
C HIS A 210 10.77 21.29 -9.35
N ALA A 211 10.96 22.09 -10.39
CA ALA A 211 10.17 23.29 -10.62
C ALA A 211 8.88 22.92 -11.36
N PHE A 212 7.78 23.53 -10.92
CA PHE A 212 6.46 23.42 -11.53
C PHE A 212 6.03 24.79 -12.05
N ALA A 213 5.00 24.82 -12.90
CA ALA A 213 4.40 26.08 -13.31
C ALA A 213 3.84 26.82 -12.08
N ALA A 214 3.95 28.16 -12.07
CA ALA A 214 3.41 28.97 -10.98
C ALA A 214 1.90 28.80 -10.83
N THR A 215 1.21 28.60 -11.95
CA THR A 215 -0.22 28.31 -12.04
C THR A 215 -0.44 27.28 -13.14
N ILE A 216 -1.51 26.50 -13.03
CA ILE A 216 -1.94 25.50 -14.02
C ILE A 216 -3.39 25.74 -14.42
N GLU A 217 -3.77 25.30 -15.61
CA GLU A 217 -5.18 25.31 -16.02
C GLU A 217 -6.00 24.30 -15.18
N PRO A 218 -7.21 24.66 -14.72
CA PRO A 218 -8.04 23.75 -13.96
C PRO A 218 -8.35 22.45 -14.72
N LEU A 219 -8.01 21.31 -14.11
CA LEU A 219 -8.35 20.00 -14.68
C LEU A 219 -9.75 19.60 -14.24
N LEU A 220 -10.76 19.92 -15.06
CA LEU A 220 -12.14 19.53 -14.82
C LEU A 220 -12.45 18.19 -15.49
N LEU A 221 -12.96 17.24 -14.71
CA LEU A 221 -13.60 16.05 -15.27
C LEU A 221 -14.87 16.45 -16.03
N SER A 222 -15.19 15.74 -17.10
CA SER A 222 -16.52 15.83 -17.71
C SER A 222 -17.61 15.37 -16.73
N ALA A 223 -18.87 15.69 -17.04
CA ALA A 223 -20.01 15.20 -16.26
C ALA A 223 -20.03 13.66 -16.22
N THR A 224 -19.70 13.02 -17.34
CA THR A 224 -19.61 11.56 -17.47
C THR A 224 -18.50 10.98 -16.60
N GLU A 225 -17.28 11.52 -16.67
CA GLU A 225 -16.15 11.06 -15.85
C GLU A 225 -16.42 11.27 -14.35
N THR A 226 -17.02 12.40 -13.98
CA THR A 226 -17.46 12.67 -12.61
C THR A 226 -18.46 11.62 -12.13
N ALA A 227 -19.47 11.30 -12.94
CA ALA A 227 -20.45 10.27 -12.61
C ALA A 227 -19.81 8.86 -12.52
N MET A 228 -18.88 8.53 -13.41
CA MET A 228 -18.14 7.28 -13.38
C MET A 228 -17.29 7.14 -12.12
N LEU A 229 -16.55 8.18 -11.73
CA LEU A 229 -15.74 8.15 -10.50
C LEU A 229 -16.61 7.98 -9.26
N ARG A 230 -17.74 8.69 -9.18
CA ARG A 230 -18.72 8.51 -8.09
C ARG A 230 -19.29 7.10 -8.06
N GLY A 231 -19.68 6.56 -9.21
CA GLY A 231 -20.18 5.20 -9.34
C GLY A 231 -19.15 4.14 -8.94
N PHE A 232 -17.88 4.36 -9.31
CA PHE A 232 -16.74 3.52 -8.93
C PHE A 232 -16.55 3.51 -7.41
N ARG A 233 -16.45 4.69 -6.77
CA ARG A 233 -16.32 4.83 -5.31
C ARG A 233 -17.47 4.17 -4.57
N ALA A 234 -18.72 4.43 -4.98
CA ALA A 234 -19.90 3.81 -4.38
C ALA A 234 -19.91 2.28 -4.53
N SER A 235 -19.32 1.75 -5.61
CA SER A 235 -19.18 0.30 -5.80
C SER A 235 -18.13 -0.30 -4.87
N ILE A 236 -17.02 0.39 -4.63
CA ILE A 236 -16.03 -0.01 -3.63
C ILE A 236 -16.66 -0.04 -2.23
N GLU A 237 -17.35 1.03 -1.83
CA GLU A 237 -18.00 1.16 -0.52
C GLU A 237 -19.01 0.01 -0.28
N ARG A 238 -19.87 -0.28 -1.27
CA ARG A 238 -20.81 -1.41 -1.20
C ARG A 238 -20.10 -2.75 -1.04
N LEU A 239 -19.02 -2.97 -1.79
CA LEU A 239 -18.28 -4.23 -1.74
C LEU A 239 -17.52 -4.41 -0.42
N GLN A 240 -17.00 -3.33 0.16
CA GLN A 240 -16.43 -3.34 1.51
C GLN A 240 -17.48 -3.70 2.56
N ALA A 241 -18.68 -3.13 2.49
CA ALA A 241 -19.78 -3.44 3.40
C ALA A 241 -20.18 -4.93 3.33
N VAL A 242 -20.24 -5.49 2.12
CA VAL A 242 -20.49 -6.93 1.92
C VAL A 242 -19.36 -7.78 2.48
N SER A 243 -18.10 -7.42 2.22
CA SER A 243 -16.92 -8.15 2.73
C SER A 243 -16.85 -8.12 4.25
N PHE A 244 -17.10 -6.97 4.88
CA PHE A 244 -17.16 -6.84 6.33
C PHE A 244 -18.28 -7.70 6.93
N THR A 245 -19.47 -7.67 6.33
CA THR A 245 -20.60 -8.50 6.75
C THR A 245 -20.30 -9.99 6.57
N ALA A 246 -19.66 -10.40 5.48
CA ALA A 246 -19.27 -11.78 5.25
C ALA A 246 -18.22 -12.24 6.28
N ARG A 247 -17.22 -11.40 6.58
CA ARG A 247 -16.20 -11.62 7.62
C ARG A 247 -16.80 -11.68 9.03
N SER A 248 -17.76 -10.81 9.36
CA SER A 248 -18.42 -10.85 10.67
C SER A 248 -19.25 -12.11 10.84
N LEU A 249 -19.97 -12.55 9.80
CA LEU A 249 -20.74 -13.80 9.82
C LEU A 249 -19.85 -15.05 9.90
N THR A 250 -18.72 -15.07 9.19
CA THR A 250 -17.76 -16.19 9.26
C THR A 250 -16.97 -16.19 10.57
N GLY A 251 -16.52 -15.02 11.04
CA GLY A 251 -15.84 -14.84 12.32
C GLY A 251 -16.74 -15.21 13.51
N PHE A 252 -18.03 -14.85 13.45
CA PHE A 252 -19.02 -15.29 14.43
C PHE A 252 -19.17 -16.82 14.42
N ARG A 253 -19.36 -17.44 13.24
CA ARG A 253 -19.45 -18.91 13.11
C ARG A 253 -18.19 -19.63 13.62
N PHE A 254 -17.01 -19.06 13.36
CA PHE A 254 -15.75 -19.60 13.84
C PHE A 254 -15.63 -19.47 15.37
N GLY A 255 -15.93 -18.29 15.93
CA GLY A 255 -15.99 -18.05 17.36
C GLY A 255 -16.95 -18.97 18.10
N TRP A 256 -18.14 -19.21 17.55
CA TRP A 256 -19.11 -20.17 18.09
C TRP A 256 -18.60 -21.61 18.06
N ARG A 257 -17.92 -22.02 16.98
CA ARG A 257 -17.27 -23.34 16.93
C ARG A 257 -16.16 -23.47 17.97
N GLN A 258 -15.40 -22.41 18.21
CA GLN A 258 -14.35 -22.41 19.25
C GLN A 258 -14.94 -22.50 20.65
N ILE A 259 -15.99 -21.72 20.94
CA ILE A 259 -16.74 -21.80 22.19
C ILE A 259 -17.29 -23.22 22.38
N TYR A 260 -17.92 -23.79 21.35
CA TYR A 260 -18.43 -25.17 21.40
C TYR A 260 -17.31 -26.20 21.67
N LYS A 261 -16.19 -26.14 20.95
CA LYS A 261 -15.04 -27.03 21.16
C LYS A 261 -14.49 -26.90 22.58
N SER A 262 -14.42 -25.70 23.13
CA SER A 262 -13.97 -25.45 24.51
C SER A 262 -14.91 -26.05 25.56
N ILE A 263 -16.22 -25.97 25.34
CA ILE A 263 -17.25 -26.56 26.21
C ILE A 263 -17.16 -28.09 26.15
N VAL A 264 -17.07 -28.68 24.96
CA VAL A 264 -16.94 -30.13 24.78
C VAL A 264 -15.64 -30.66 25.40
N ARG A 265 -14.54 -29.91 25.33
CA ARG A 265 -13.28 -30.26 26.00
C ARG A 265 -13.42 -30.26 27.52
N LYS A 266 -14.08 -29.24 28.09
CA LYS A 266 -14.37 -29.18 29.54
C LYS A 266 -15.22 -30.36 30.00
N LEU A 267 -16.29 -30.67 29.27
CA LEU A 267 -17.21 -31.77 29.62
C LEU A 267 -16.58 -33.17 29.43
N SER A 268 -15.64 -33.31 28.50
CA SER A 268 -14.94 -34.57 28.25
C SER A 268 -13.68 -34.76 29.10
N PHE A 269 -13.40 -33.85 30.05
CA PHE A 269 -12.15 -33.85 30.84
C PHE A 269 -10.90 -33.96 29.96
N GLY A 270 -10.91 -33.24 28.83
CA GLY A 270 -9.82 -33.27 27.86
C GLY A 270 -9.81 -34.47 26.91
N LYS A 271 -10.67 -35.50 27.07
CA LYS A 271 -10.62 -36.68 26.18
C LYS A 271 -10.94 -36.37 24.70
N LYS A 272 -11.63 -35.27 24.39
CA LYS A 272 -11.84 -34.75 23.02
C LYS A 272 -11.15 -33.40 22.81
N TYR A 273 -10.59 -33.21 21.61
CA TYR A 273 -9.85 -32.00 21.17
C TYR A 273 -8.62 -31.70 22.05
N ASN A 274 -7.80 -32.72 22.33
CA ASN A 274 -6.59 -32.60 23.15
C ASN A 274 -5.34 -32.13 22.39
N ASP A 275 -5.42 -32.08 21.06
CA ASP A 275 -4.36 -31.58 20.19
C ASP A 275 -4.56 -30.07 19.93
N PRO A 276 -3.56 -29.21 20.18
CA PRO A 276 -3.59 -27.79 19.83
C PRO A 276 -3.99 -27.50 18.38
N GLN A 277 -3.65 -28.37 17.43
CA GLN A 277 -4.01 -28.18 16.02
C GLN A 277 -5.52 -28.30 15.78
N ASN A 278 -6.22 -29.11 16.57
CA ASN A 278 -7.68 -29.27 16.49
C ASN A 278 -8.48 -28.07 17.06
N LEU A 279 -7.80 -27.14 17.72
CA LEU A 279 -8.39 -25.90 18.23
C LEU A 279 -8.36 -24.78 17.17
N PHE A 280 -7.55 -24.85 16.13
CA PHE A 280 -7.45 -23.73 15.16
C PHE A 280 -8.10 -24.01 13.79
N TRP A 281 -8.65 -25.21 13.58
CA TRP A 281 -9.36 -25.61 12.36
C TRP A 281 -10.72 -26.25 12.67
#